data_AF-A0A7J4PVN1-F1
#
_entry.id   AF-A0A7J4PVN1-F1
#
_cell.length_a   1.000
_cell.length_b   1.000
_cell.length_c   1.000
_cell.angle_alpha   90.00
_cell.angle_beta   90.00
_cell.angle_gamma   90.00
#
_symmetry.space_group_name_H-M   'P 1'
#
loop_
_entity.id
_entity.type
_entity.pdbx_description
1 polymer ?
#
loop_
_entity_poly.entity_id
_entity_poly.type
_entity_poly.pdbx_seq_one_letter_code
_entity_poly.pdbx_strand_id
1 'polypeptide(L)' 'MGKTGSTEWTKIKGRKGQIRLVARSESSHKNPGPMQKYTSSGTRRRKIARSAKAIAR' A
#
# COMPACT_ATOMS: atom_id res chain seq x y z
N MET A 1 -27.67 10.16 12.66
CA MET A 1 -26.29 9.98 13.15
C MET A 1 -25.82 8.58 12.71
N GLY A 2 -25.61 8.39 11.41
CA GLY A 2 -25.32 7.09 10.82
C GLY A 2 -23.92 6.63 11.21
N LYS A 3 -23.77 5.33 11.50
CA LYS A 3 -22.52 4.65 11.84
C LYS A 3 -21.32 5.23 11.06
N THR A 4 -20.52 6.09 11.69
CA THR A 4 -19.23 6.52 11.15
C THR A 4 -18.36 5.27 11.12
N GLY A 5 -18.31 4.59 9.97
CA GLY A 5 -17.57 3.36 9.79
C GLY A 5 -16.14 3.57 10.27
N SER A 6 -15.77 2.95 11.38
CA SER A 6 -14.43 3.07 11.94
C SER A 6 -13.42 2.64 10.88
N THR A 7 -12.56 3.55 10.45
CA THR A 7 -11.49 3.22 9.52
C THR A 7 -10.55 2.24 10.22
N GLU A 8 -10.55 0.99 9.80
CA GLU A 8 -9.58 0.01 10.28
C GLU A 8 -8.18 0.39 9.76
N TRP A 9 -7.23 0.52 10.68
CA TRP A 9 -5.86 0.87 10.38
C TRP A 9 -4.97 -0.38 10.36
N THR A 10 -4.05 -0.43 9.40
CA THR A 10 -3.06 -1.50 9.26
C THR A 10 -1.66 -0.90 9.36
N LYS A 11 -0.77 -1.56 10.10
CA LYS A 11 0.65 -1.19 10.21
C LYS A 11 1.43 -1.69 9.01
N ILE A 12 2.14 -0.79 8.34
CA ILE A 12 2.97 -1.11 7.18
C ILE A 12 4.42 -0.77 7.48
N LYS A 13 5.32 -1.72 7.25
CA LYS A 13 6.78 -1.56 7.40
C LYS A 13 7.39 -1.04 6.09
N GLY A 14 8.09 0.09 6.19
CA GLY A 14 8.88 0.67 5.11
C GLY A 14 10.23 -0.04 4.93
N ARG A 15 10.94 0.30 3.85
CA ARG A 15 12.24 -0.32 3.52
C ARG A 15 13.30 -0.12 4.61
N LYS A 16 13.30 1.04 5.28
CA LYS A 16 14.25 1.37 6.36
C LYS A 16 13.73 0.97 7.74
N GLY A 17 12.66 0.17 7.83
CA GLY A 17 12.10 -0.34 9.08
C GLY A 17 11.08 0.57 9.78
N GLN A 18 10.86 1.79 9.29
CA GLN A 18 9.84 2.70 9.81
C GLN A 18 8.43 2.14 9.61
N ILE A 19 7.55 2.32 10.59
CA ILE A 19 6.16 1.86 10.54
C ILE A 19 5.23 3.05 10.26
N ARG A 20 4.25 2.85 9.38
CA ARG A 20 3.19 3.83 9.13
C ARG A 20 1.82 3.15 9.17
N LEU A 21 0.84 3.85 9.74
CA LEU A 21 -0.56 3.42 9.70
C LEU A 21 -1.17 3.83 8.36
N VAL A 22 -1.84 2.88 7.73
CA VAL A 22 -2.54 3.07 6.46
C VAL A 22 -3.91 2.43 6.58
N ALA A 23 -4.93 3.02 5.97
CA ALA A 23 -6.26 2.42 5.94
C ALA A 23 -6.21 1.00 5.37
N ARG A 24 -7.00 0.09 5.93
CA ARG A 24 -7.00 -1.34 5.54
C ARG A 24 -7.26 -1.53 4.04
N SER A 25 -8.12 -0.72 3.44
CA SER A 25 -8.40 -0.70 1.99
C SER A 25 -7.15 -0.46 1.14
N GLU A 26 -6.22 0.34 1.64
CA GLU A 26 -4.97 0.68 0.96
C GLU A 26 -3.81 -0.24 1.36
N SER A 27 -4.01 -1.23 2.23
CA SER A 27 -2.92 -2.06 2.79
C SER A 27 -2.26 -3.00 1.76
N SER A 28 -3.04 -3.54 0.83
CA SER A 28 -2.59 -4.56 -0.13
C SER A 28 -1.73 -3.98 -1.26
N HIS A 29 -1.94 -2.71 -1.62
CA HIS A 29 -1.29 -2.09 -2.79
C HIS A 29 -0.63 -0.76 -2.46
N LYS A 30 0.48 -0.48 -3.13
CA LYS A 30 1.17 0.82 -3.10
C LYS A 30 1.15 1.50 -4.46
N ASN A 31 1.37 2.81 -4.47
CA ASN A 31 1.62 3.53 -5.70
C ASN A 31 3.03 3.19 -6.24
N PRO A 32 3.19 3.03 -7.56
CA PRO A 32 4.50 2.81 -8.17
C PRO A 32 5.40 4.03 -8.00
N GLY A 33 6.70 3.81 -7.77
CA GLY A 33 7.70 4.87 -7.87
C GLY A 33 7.88 5.35 -9.32
N PRO A 34 8.56 6.49 -9.56
CA PRO A 34 8.73 7.06 -10.91
C PRO A 34 9.26 6.06 -11.95
N MET A 35 10.29 5.29 -11.59
CA MET A 35 10.89 4.26 -12.47
C MET A 35 10.08 2.95 -12.54
N GLN A 36 9.02 2.80 -11.74
CA GLN A 36 8.17 1.60 -11.70
C GLN A 36 6.80 1.82 -12.36
N LYS A 37 6.60 2.97 -13.01
CA LYS A 37 5.33 3.36 -13.63
C LYS A 37 4.99 2.54 -14.87
N TYR A 38 5.95 1.87 -15.50
CA TYR A 38 5.73 1.13 -16.75
C TYR A 38 6.16 -0.34 -16.62
N THR A 39 5.46 -1.24 -17.32
CA THR A 39 5.90 -2.64 -17.52
C THR A 39 7.05 -2.69 -18.53
N SER A 40 7.68 -3.86 -18.66
CA SER A 40 8.64 -4.12 -19.74
C SER A 40 8.02 -3.95 -21.14
N SER A 41 6.72 -4.22 -21.28
CA SER A 41 5.94 -3.99 -22.50
C SER A 41 5.48 -2.54 -22.69
N GLY A 42 5.89 -1.61 -21.82
CA GLY A 42 5.57 -0.18 -21.92
C GLY A 42 4.19 0.24 -21.37
N THR A 43 3.39 -0.67 -20.82
CA THR A 43 2.07 -0.32 -20.27
C THR A 43 2.16 0.31 -18.90
N ARG A 44 1.31 1.31 -18.62
CA ARG A 44 1.35 2.09 -17.38
C ARG A 44 0.73 1.33 -16.20
N ARG A 45 1.50 1.12 -15.14
CA ARG A 45 1.08 0.55 -13.85
C ARG A 45 0.43 1.62 -12.99
N ARG A 46 -0.77 1.36 -12.47
CA ARG A 46 -1.47 2.25 -11.52
C ARG A 46 -1.15 1.92 -10.07
N LYS A 47 -1.00 0.63 -9.75
CA LYS A 47 -0.74 0.10 -8.40
C LYS A 47 0.23 -1.07 -8.48
N ILE A 48 0.96 -1.30 -7.39
CA ILE A 48 1.86 -2.44 -7.20
C ILE A 48 1.47 -3.15 -5.92
N ALA A 49 1.32 -4.48 -5.97
CA ALA A 49 1.06 -5.29 -4.78
C ALA A 49 2.20 -5.13 -3.76
N ARG A 50 1.86 -4.95 -2.48
CA ARG A 50 2.86 -4.98 -1.41
C ARG A 50 3.29 -6.43 -1.14
N SER A 51 4.54 -6.60 -0.72
CA SER A 51 5.01 -7.89 -0.21
C SER A 51 4.31 -8.23 1.11
N ALA A 52 3.99 -9.50 1.34
CA ALA A 52 3.40 -9.97 2.60
C ALA A 52 4.23 -9.58 3.83
N LYS A 53 5.57 -9.53 3.71
CA LYS A 53 6.49 -9.10 4.79
C LYS A 53 6.34 -7.63 5.19
N ALA A 54 5.77 -6.80 4.32
CA ALA A 54 5.58 -5.38 4.58
C ALA A 54 4.31 -5.09 5.40
N ILE A 55 3.35 -6.02 5.42
CA ILE A 55 2.16 -5.93 6.27
C ILE A 55 2.60 -6.45 7.64
N ALA A 56 2.86 -5.53 8.57
CA ALA A 56 3.23 -5.91 9.93
C ALA A 56 1.96 -6.43 10.62
N ARG A 57 1.94 -7.72 10.95
CA ARG A 57 1.00 -8.28 11.92
C ARG A 57 1.43 -7.91 13.32
#